data_AF-A0A9D8BIX8-F1
#
_entry.id   AF-A0A9D8BIX8-F1
#
_cell.length_a   1.000
_cell.length_b   1.000
_cell.length_c   1.000
_cell.angle_alpha   90.00
_cell.angle_beta   90.00
_cell.angle_gamma   90.00
#
_symmetry.space_group_name_H-M   'P 1'
#
loop_
_entity.id
_entity.type
_entity.pdbx_description
1 polymer ?
#
loop_
_entity_poly.entity_id
_entity_poly.type
_entity_poly.pdbx_seq_one_letter_code
_entity_poly.pdbx_strand_id
1 'polypeptide(L)' 'LGTRWMGFDIPEYGIHGTTEPESIGKQATKGCVRMINKDVEELYSILPVGTEVTIID' A
#
# COMPACT_ATOMS: atom_id res chain seq x y z
N LEU A 1 2.79 6.29 8.31
CA LEU A 1 3.04 5.50 7.07
C LEU A 1 4.41 4.85 7.21
N GLY A 2 4.65 3.74 6.52
CA GLY A 2 5.97 3.10 6.46
C GLY A 2 6.90 3.77 5.44
N THR A 3 7.73 2.98 4.79
CA THR A 3 8.86 3.50 3.98
C THR A 3 8.49 3.99 2.58
N ARG A 4 7.33 3.57 2.04
CA ARG A 4 6.85 3.96 0.70
C ARG A 4 5.34 4.22 0.69
N TRP A 5 4.92 5.04 -0.27
CA TRP A 5 3.54 5.42 -0.56
C TRP A 5 3.31 5.42 -2.09
N MET A 6 2.25 4.75 -2.54
CA MET A 6 1.80 4.71 -3.93
C MET A 6 0.30 5.05 -3.94
N GLY A 7 -0.03 6.27 -4.38
CA GLY A 7 -1.41 6.77 -4.38
C GLY A 7 -2.22 6.20 -5.54
N PHE A 8 -3.51 5.98 -5.30
CA PHE A 8 -4.48 5.70 -6.35
C PHE A 8 -4.96 7.00 -7.01
N ASP A 9 -5.76 6.86 -8.06
CA ASP A 9 -6.49 7.97 -8.69
C ASP A 9 -7.64 8.51 -7.82
N ILE A 10 -7.93 7.84 -6.70
CA ILE A 10 -8.84 8.29 -5.65
C ILE A 10 -8.03 9.03 -4.57
N PRO A 11 -8.35 10.30 -4.25
CA PRO A 11 -7.67 11.06 -3.21
C PRO A 11 -7.64 10.32 -1.87
N GLU A 12 -6.52 10.40 -1.16
CA GLU A 12 -6.30 9.82 0.18
C GLU A 12 -6.19 8.28 0.25
N TYR A 13 -6.38 7.55 -0.86
CA TYR A 13 -6.22 6.10 -0.92
C TYR A 13 -4.96 5.68 -1.65
N GLY A 14 -4.40 4.54 -1.25
CA GLY A 14 -3.19 4.01 -1.86
C GLY A 14 -2.66 2.75 -1.18
N ILE A 15 -1.51 2.30 -1.66
CA ILE A 15 -0.70 1.22 -1.11
C ILE A 15 0.46 1.84 -0.33
N HIS A 16 0.69 1.39 0.90
CA HIS A 16 1.78 1.91 1.71
C HIS A 16 2.34 0.90 2.70
N GLY A 17 3.60 1.11 3.11
CA GLY A 17 4.23 0.35 4.19
C GLY A 17 3.64 0.70 5.56
N THR A 18 3.94 -0.08 6.60
CA THR A 18 3.43 0.18 7.97
C THR A 18 4.56 0.32 9.00
N THR A 19 4.31 1.12 10.04
CA THR A 19 5.12 1.16 11.27
C THR A 19 4.60 0.17 12.33
N GLU A 20 3.45 -0.44 12.06
CA GLU A 20 2.74 -1.42 12.91
C GLU A 20 2.66 -2.76 12.14
N PRO A 21 3.76 -3.52 12.00
CA PRO A 21 3.79 -4.76 11.19
C PRO A 21 2.77 -5.81 11.66
N GLU A 22 2.45 -5.84 12.95
CA GLU A 22 1.44 -6.71 13.56
C GLU A 22 -0.01 -6.38 13.15
N SER A 23 -0.23 -5.24 12.47
CA SER A 23 -1.54 -4.87 11.93
C SER A 23 -1.84 -5.50 10.56
N ILE A 24 -0.83 -6.10 9.91
CA ILE A 24 -1.00 -6.75 8.60
C ILE A 24 -1.94 -7.96 8.72
N GLY A 25 -2.81 -8.13 7.71
CA GLY A 25 -3.83 -9.19 7.67
C GLY A 25 -5.06 -8.92 8.54
N LYS A 26 -5.19 -7.73 9.13
CA LYS A 26 -6.34 -7.32 9.94
C LYS A 26 -7.08 -6.16 9.28
N GLN A 27 -8.38 -6.04 9.57
CA GLN A 27 -9.18 -4.87 9.19
C GLN A 27 -8.84 -3.66 10.08
N ALA A 28 -7.63 -3.13 9.93
CA ALA A 28 -7.06 -2.07 10.77
C ALA A 28 -6.88 -0.73 10.04
N THR A 29 -7.21 -0.66 8.75
CA THR A 29 -7.00 0.52 7.92
C THR A 29 -8.31 1.28 7.69
N LYS A 30 -8.20 2.55 7.27
CA LYS A 30 -9.33 3.37 6.81
C LYS A 30 -9.56 3.23 5.29
N GLY A 31 -9.18 2.08 4.71
CA GLY A 31 -9.32 1.77 3.29
C GLY A 31 -8.04 1.80 2.44
N CYS A 32 -6.91 2.23 3.00
CA CYS A 32 -5.60 2.01 2.34
C CYS A 32 -5.16 0.54 2.46
N VAL A 33 -4.36 0.09 1.50
CA VAL A 33 -3.70 -1.22 1.52
C VAL A 33 -2.37 -1.09 2.28
N ARG A 34 -2.25 -1.75 3.43
CA ARG A 34 -1.01 -1.82 4.20
C ARG A 34 -0.17 -3.03 3.76
N MET A 35 1.13 -2.82 3.62
CA MET A 35 2.13 -3.86 3.34
C MET A 35 3.26 -3.82 4.37
N ILE A 36 3.99 -4.93 4.51
CA ILE A 36 5.28 -4.94 5.21
C ILE A 36 6.25 -4.04 4.43
N ASN A 37 7.13 -3.31 5.13
CA ASN A 37 8.02 -2.33 4.50
C ASN A 37 8.90 -2.93 3.40
N LYS A 38 9.42 -4.15 3.62
CA LYS A 38 10.21 -4.85 2.61
C LYS A 38 9.43 -5.08 1.31
N ASP A 39 8.17 -5.50 1.43
CA ASP A 39 7.35 -5.87 0.26
C ASP A 39 6.88 -4.64 -0.52
N VAL A 40 6.55 -3.55 0.17
CA VAL A 40 6.19 -2.29 -0.52
C VAL A 40 7.39 -1.64 -1.19
N GLU A 41 8.60 -1.81 -0.64
CA GLU A 41 9.83 -1.32 -1.27
C GLU A 41 10.15 -2.06 -2.56
N GLU A 42 9.99 -3.38 -2.56
CA GLU A 42 10.10 -4.19 -3.78
C GLU A 42 9.07 -3.76 -4.82
N LEU A 43 7.79 -3.68 -4.44
CA LEU A 43 6.72 -3.26 -5.34
C LEU A 43 6.96 -1.86 -5.94
N TYR A 44 7.38 -0.92 -5.10
CA TYR A 44 7.71 0.46 -5.52
C TYR A 44 8.85 0.50 -6.54
N SER A 45 9.80 -0.44 -6.48
CA SER A 45 10.91 -0.50 -7.42
C SER A 45 10.53 -1.06 -8.80
N ILE A 46 9.42 -1.79 -8.88
CA ILE A 46 8.96 -2.48 -10.09
C ILE A 46 7.92 -1.64 -10.84
N LEU A 47 7.00 -1.00 -10.12
CA LEU A 47 5.82 -0.38 -10.74
C LEU A 47 6.08 1.04 -11.24
N PRO A 48 5.86 1.32 -12.54
CA PRO A 48 5.78 2.69 -13.03
C PRO A 48 4.49 3.38 -12.59
N VAL A 49 4.51 4.72 -12.59
CA VAL A 49 3.31 5.54 -12.41
C VAL A 49 2.31 5.25 -13.53
N GLY A 50 1.03 5.13 -13.18
CA GLY A 50 -0.05 4.79 -14.11
C GLY A 50 -0.31 3.29 -14.26
N THR A 51 0.39 2.44 -13.49
CA THR A 51 0.04 1.01 -13.39
C THR A 51 -1.41 0.85 -12.92
N GLU A 52 -2.20 0.09 -13.67
CA GLU A 52 -3.58 -0.24 -13.30
C GLU A 52 -3.62 -1.12 -12.05
N VAL A 53 -4.50 -0.78 -11.10
CA VAL A 53 -4.72 -1.53 -9.87
C VAL A 53 -6.20 -1.88 -9.77
N THR A 54 -6.52 -3.17 -9.75
CA THR A 54 -7.88 -3.66 -9.51
C THR A 54 -7.99 -4.19 -8.09
N ILE A 55 -8.93 -3.65 -7.30
CA ILE A 55 -9.30 -4.18 -5.97
C ILE A 55 -10.55 -5.04 -6.13
N ILE A 56 -10.50 -6.27 -5.63
CA ILE A 56 -11.61 -7.23 -5.63
C ILE A 56 -11.90 -7.71 -4.20
N ASP A 57 -13.16 -8.09 -3.95
CA ASP A 57 -13.59 -8.73 -2.70
C ASP A 57 -13.16 -10.20 -2.63
#